data_AF-A0A847XTD6-F1
#
_entry.id   AF-A0A847XTD6-F1
#
_cell.length_a   1.000
_cell.length_b   1.000
_cell.length_c   1.000
_cell.angle_alpha   90.00
_cell.angle_beta   90.00
_cell.angle_gamma   90.00
#
_symmetry.space_group_name_H-M   'P 1'
#
loop_
_entity.id
_entity.type
_entity.pdbx_description
1 polymer ?
#
loop_
_entity_poly.entity_id
_entity_poly.type
_entity_poly.pdbx_seq_one_letter_code
_entity_poly.pdbx_strand_id
1 'polypeptide(L)'
;SMIGNCDHWNLDYIVLDRNRKATDTLLADVAFRYPPRSLLQTYESMPWKQFEQISLQEMGSVIPGHYRNNDSIVRNVTRNFEIWDVYEKKMVKAFSAGAVNIDPFTNDDFNADLIYTFKSENKDSALFKVISFLITDDFDPKINDTVIYYQRFSNYFAFDDGSAEAGYGINGLGSNNAMVAYRFRSFMEDTLRAISICFNDSYQNANLRTFDLMVWDDAGGIPGTVLCSVEGVRVEQGSSLNGFYTYKLPKPVMVDNIFYVGWKQRSETFLNAGFDLNTPHGGRQLYWINGVWYQSGMSGTLMIRPVMGPPLTTGIRDIRYNDRPALHFWPNPSREYIVFDPEQLPVDGRTFISVTDMQGREILNTPLADRIDISSLHEGMYVVVAIRNGLPAGYSRLIKLK
;
A
#
# COMPACT_ATOMS: atom_id res chain seq x y z
N SER A 1 -11.25 -8.01 -24.46
CA SER A 1 -11.29 -6.63 -25.01
C SER A 1 -10.13 -6.51 -25.98
N MET A 2 -10.30 -5.94 -27.19
CA MET A 2 -9.20 -5.69 -28.14
C MET A 2 -8.46 -4.35 -27.88
N ILE A 3 -8.74 -3.70 -26.74
CA ILE A 3 -8.49 -2.27 -26.53
C ILE A 3 -7.58 -2.00 -25.30
N GLY A 4 -6.91 -3.03 -24.77
CA GLY A 4 -6.07 -2.97 -23.55
C GLY A 4 -4.88 -3.95 -23.59
N ASN A 5 -4.44 -4.47 -22.43
CA ASN A 5 -3.42 -5.54 -22.33
C ASN A 5 -3.93 -6.83 -23.02
N CYS A 6 -3.67 -6.93 -24.32
CA CYS A 6 -4.14 -8.04 -25.16
C CYS A 6 -3.03 -9.06 -25.44
N ASP A 7 -1.79 -8.59 -25.62
CA ASP A 7 -0.63 -9.41 -25.93
C ASP A 7 0.62 -8.81 -25.28
N HIS A 8 1.24 -9.54 -24.35
CA HIS A 8 2.52 -9.18 -23.74
C HIS A 8 3.60 -10.13 -24.26
N TRP A 9 4.76 -9.58 -24.62
CA TRP A 9 5.92 -10.37 -25.05
C TRP A 9 7.08 -10.10 -24.10
N ASN A 10 7.60 -11.16 -23.49
CA ASN A 10 8.75 -11.10 -22.60
C ASN A 10 10.01 -11.52 -23.36
N LEU A 11 11.12 -10.84 -23.08
CA LEU A 11 12.44 -11.18 -23.61
C LEU A 11 13.34 -11.53 -22.42
N ASP A 12 13.76 -12.80 -22.35
CA ASP A 12 14.42 -13.31 -21.15
C ASP A 12 15.95 -13.17 -21.20
N TYR A 13 16.58 -13.56 -22.31
CA TYR A 13 18.04 -13.57 -22.43
C TYR A 13 18.49 -12.88 -23.72
N ILE A 14 19.12 -11.71 -23.58
CA ILE A 14 19.64 -10.93 -24.71
C ILE A 14 21.14 -10.75 -24.55
N VAL A 15 21.90 -11.14 -25.57
CA VAL A 15 23.33 -10.81 -25.67
C VAL A 15 23.57 -9.85 -26.82
N LEU A 16 24.12 -8.68 -26.49
CA LEU A 16 24.58 -7.69 -27.45
C LEU A 16 26.10 -7.53 -27.29
N ASP A 17 26.86 -7.98 -28.29
CA ASP A 17 28.32 -7.87 -28.28
C ASP A 17 28.88 -7.67 -29.69
N ARG A 18 30.10 -7.11 -29.76
CA ARG A 18 30.85 -6.90 -31.01
C ARG A 18 31.37 -8.22 -31.58
N ASN A 19 31.54 -8.29 -32.89
CA ASN A 19 32.08 -9.45 -33.61
C ASN A 19 31.28 -10.77 -33.47
N ARG A 20 30.03 -10.72 -32.99
CA ARG A 20 29.11 -11.86 -33.05
C ARG A 20 28.74 -12.19 -34.49
N LYS A 21 28.48 -13.46 -34.75
CA LYS A 21 27.95 -13.97 -36.03
C LYS A 21 26.58 -14.58 -35.79
N ALA A 22 25.76 -14.69 -36.84
CA ALA A 22 24.45 -15.34 -36.73
C ALA A 22 24.53 -16.81 -36.28
N THR A 23 25.68 -17.46 -36.43
CA THR A 23 25.96 -18.83 -35.98
C THR A 23 26.41 -18.91 -34.52
N ASP A 24 26.64 -17.78 -33.86
CA ASP A 24 26.97 -17.72 -32.43
C ASP A 24 25.67 -17.79 -31.62
N THR A 25 25.15 -19.02 -31.50
CA THR A 25 23.87 -19.32 -30.84
C THR A 25 24.05 -19.87 -29.42
N LEU A 26 25.29 -20.16 -28.99
CA LEU A 26 25.58 -20.69 -27.67
C LEU A 26 25.68 -19.54 -26.67
N LEU A 27 24.94 -19.65 -25.57
CA LEU A 27 24.98 -18.72 -24.45
C LEU A 27 25.54 -19.49 -23.26
N ALA A 28 26.87 -19.56 -23.14
CA ALA A 28 27.52 -20.25 -22.03
C ALA A 28 27.26 -19.49 -20.72
N ASP A 29 26.21 -19.90 -20.01
CA ASP A 29 25.75 -19.31 -18.74
C ASP A 29 24.80 -20.27 -18.02
N VAL A 30 24.73 -20.18 -16.69
CA VAL A 30 23.67 -20.77 -15.87
C VAL A 30 22.84 -19.66 -15.23
N ALA A 31 21.66 -19.40 -15.80
CA ALA A 31 20.86 -18.23 -15.44
C ALA A 31 19.54 -18.61 -14.77
N PHE A 32 19.07 -17.77 -13.84
CA PHE A 32 17.68 -17.81 -13.39
C PHE A 32 16.71 -17.51 -14.54
N ARG A 33 15.55 -18.19 -14.53
CA ARG A 33 14.53 -18.10 -15.59
C ARG A 33 13.25 -17.40 -15.16
N TYR A 34 12.92 -17.42 -13.88
CA TYR A 34 11.69 -16.82 -13.37
C TYR A 34 11.99 -15.81 -12.26
N PRO A 35 11.19 -14.74 -12.16
CA PRO A 35 11.25 -13.88 -11.00
C PRO A 35 10.85 -14.67 -9.75
N PRO A 36 11.51 -14.42 -8.62
CA PRO A 36 11.14 -15.01 -7.34
C PRO A 36 9.76 -14.51 -6.89
N ARG A 37 9.07 -15.31 -6.08
CA ARG A 37 7.72 -15.08 -5.56
C ARG A 37 7.71 -14.87 -4.06
N SER A 38 6.55 -14.46 -3.53
CA SER A 38 6.27 -14.45 -2.10
C SER A 38 6.68 -15.76 -1.43
N LEU A 39 7.29 -15.64 -0.25
CA LEU A 39 7.60 -16.77 0.61
C LEU A 39 6.43 -17.12 1.53
N LEU A 40 5.26 -16.49 1.33
CA LEU A 40 4.01 -16.85 1.97
C LEU A 40 3.24 -17.85 1.11
N GLN A 41 2.39 -18.65 1.73
CA GLN A 41 1.62 -19.70 1.05
C GLN A 41 0.45 -19.15 0.22
N THR A 42 -0.19 -18.09 0.71
CA THR A 42 -1.48 -17.64 0.21
C THR A 42 -1.44 -16.23 -0.37
N TYR A 43 -0.66 -15.32 0.24
CA TYR A 43 -0.63 -13.89 -0.07
C TYR A 43 0.69 -13.43 -0.69
N GLU A 44 0.64 -12.47 -1.61
CA GLU A 44 1.83 -11.73 -2.05
C GLU A 44 2.24 -10.69 -1.00
N SER A 45 1.25 -10.04 -0.37
CA SER A 45 1.44 -9.11 0.75
C SER A 45 0.25 -9.19 1.69
N MET A 46 0.49 -8.95 2.98
CA MET A 46 -0.57 -8.82 3.99
C MET A 46 -0.15 -7.86 5.11
N PRO A 47 -1.10 -7.34 5.91
CA PRO A 47 -0.79 -6.56 7.10
C PRO A 47 0.13 -7.28 8.08
N TRP A 48 1.19 -6.59 8.49
CA TRP A 48 2.22 -7.16 9.37
C TRP A 48 1.64 -7.72 10.67
N LYS A 49 0.80 -6.93 11.35
CA LYS A 49 0.11 -7.35 12.59
C LYS A 49 -0.75 -8.60 12.42
N GLN A 50 -1.34 -8.76 11.24
CA GLN A 50 -2.16 -9.93 10.92
C GLN A 50 -1.29 -11.15 10.59
N PHE A 51 -0.18 -10.96 9.88
CA PHE A 51 0.82 -12.01 9.68
C PHE A 51 1.36 -12.53 11.01
N GLU A 52 1.66 -11.66 11.97
CA GLU A 52 2.11 -12.07 13.30
C GLU A 52 1.14 -13.06 13.98
N GLN A 53 -0.17 -12.96 13.73
CA GLN A 53 -1.19 -13.88 14.29
C GLN A 53 -1.12 -15.29 13.67
N ILE A 54 -0.70 -15.40 12.40
CA ILE A 54 -0.78 -16.64 11.62
C ILE A 54 0.56 -17.07 11.02
N SER A 55 1.66 -16.49 11.47
CA SER A 55 2.97 -16.61 10.81
C SER A 55 3.39 -18.06 10.56
N LEU A 56 3.09 -19.00 11.47
CA LEU A 56 3.39 -20.42 11.29
C LEU A 56 2.49 -21.13 10.25
N GLN A 57 1.28 -20.64 10.01
CA GLN A 57 0.35 -21.19 9.02
C GLN A 57 0.61 -20.61 7.63
N GLU A 58 0.94 -19.32 7.56
CA GLU A 58 1.07 -18.59 6.31
C GLU A 58 2.49 -18.61 5.73
N MET A 59 3.51 -18.86 6.55
CA MET A 59 4.89 -18.96 6.06
C MET A 59 5.06 -20.21 5.17
N GLY A 60 5.60 -20.02 3.98
CA GLY A 60 6.01 -21.10 3.09
C GLY A 60 7.24 -21.84 3.62
N SER A 61 7.32 -23.14 3.32
CA SER A 61 8.40 -24.02 3.78
C SER A 61 9.58 -24.11 2.82
N VAL A 62 9.54 -23.42 1.68
CA VAL A 62 10.56 -23.51 0.64
C VAL A 62 10.82 -22.16 -0.04
N ILE A 63 12.03 -21.98 -0.57
CA ILE A 63 12.33 -20.95 -1.57
C ILE A 63 12.46 -21.65 -2.92
N PRO A 64 11.54 -21.41 -3.88
CA PRO A 64 11.65 -21.99 -5.21
C PRO A 64 12.80 -21.33 -5.98
N GLY A 65 13.59 -22.14 -6.67
CA GLY A 65 14.62 -21.68 -7.58
C GLY A 65 14.41 -22.31 -8.96
N HIS A 66 14.46 -21.46 -9.98
CA HIS A 66 14.21 -21.85 -11.35
C HIS A 66 15.32 -21.31 -12.24
N TYR A 67 16.16 -22.18 -12.75
CA TYR A 67 17.33 -21.78 -13.50
C TYR A 67 17.63 -22.78 -14.59
N ARG A 68 18.56 -22.44 -15.48
CA ARG A 68 18.85 -23.23 -16.67
C ARG A 68 20.32 -23.14 -17.01
N ASN A 69 20.89 -24.30 -17.32
CA ASN A 69 22.17 -24.37 -17.98
C ASN A 69 21.96 -24.10 -19.48
N ASN A 70 22.44 -22.97 -19.97
CA ASN A 70 22.40 -22.60 -21.39
C ASN A 70 23.67 -23.02 -22.15
N ASP A 71 24.63 -23.63 -21.44
CA ASP A 71 25.87 -24.14 -22.02
C ASP A 71 25.69 -25.56 -22.61
N SER A 72 26.66 -25.92 -23.43
CA SER A 72 26.84 -27.22 -24.09
C SER A 72 27.60 -28.25 -23.24
N ILE A 73 28.09 -27.85 -22.07
CA ILE A 73 28.79 -28.70 -21.11
C ILE A 73 28.02 -28.79 -19.77
N VAL A 74 28.35 -29.80 -18.98
CA VAL A 74 27.86 -29.91 -17.61
C VAL A 74 28.42 -28.75 -16.79
N ARG A 75 27.56 -28.04 -16.07
CA ARG A 75 27.94 -26.93 -15.19
C ARG A 75 27.72 -27.32 -13.74
N ASN A 76 28.69 -27.08 -12.88
CA ASN A 76 28.53 -27.24 -11.43
C ASN A 76 28.17 -25.88 -10.84
N VAL A 77 27.07 -25.81 -10.09
CA VAL A 77 26.64 -24.57 -9.44
C VAL A 77 26.30 -24.79 -7.98
N THR A 78 26.62 -23.80 -7.13
CA THR A 78 26.21 -23.80 -5.71
C THR A 78 25.08 -22.81 -5.49
N ARG A 79 23.98 -23.27 -4.88
CA ARG A 79 22.77 -22.45 -4.66
C ARG A 79 22.79 -21.86 -3.26
N ASN A 80 22.68 -20.54 -3.15
CA ASN A 80 22.76 -19.83 -1.88
C ASN A 80 21.61 -18.84 -1.73
N PHE A 81 21.25 -18.60 -0.47
CA PHE A 81 20.10 -17.78 -0.11
C PHE A 81 20.44 -16.90 1.07
N GLU A 82 19.97 -15.65 1.00
CA GLU A 82 20.04 -14.69 2.09
C GLU A 82 18.69 -14.01 2.28
N ILE A 83 18.33 -13.74 3.53
CA ILE A 83 17.17 -12.93 3.88
C ILE A 83 17.67 -11.80 4.78
N TRP A 84 17.32 -10.58 4.40
CA TRP A 84 17.66 -9.35 5.11
C TRP A 84 16.40 -8.64 5.56
N ASP A 85 16.30 -8.30 6.84
CA ASP A 85 15.36 -7.26 7.27
C ASP A 85 15.91 -5.90 6.80
N VAL A 86 15.14 -5.25 5.93
CA VAL A 86 15.55 -3.99 5.29
C VAL A 86 15.50 -2.82 6.28
N TYR A 87 14.55 -2.82 7.20
CA TYR A 87 14.37 -1.73 8.17
C TYR A 87 15.39 -1.80 9.28
N GLU A 88 15.69 -3.01 9.77
CA GLU A 88 16.74 -3.24 10.77
C GLU A 88 18.15 -3.28 10.17
N LYS A 89 18.27 -3.33 8.83
CA LYS A 89 19.54 -3.47 8.09
C LYS A 89 20.34 -4.68 8.55
N LYS A 90 19.65 -5.80 8.76
CA LYS A 90 20.23 -7.00 9.36
C LYS A 90 19.95 -8.23 8.51
N MET A 91 20.98 -9.05 8.29
CA MET A 91 20.79 -10.38 7.73
C MET A 91 20.19 -11.31 8.80
N VAL A 92 19.01 -11.85 8.53
CA VAL A 92 18.22 -12.65 9.47
C VAL A 92 18.30 -14.14 9.18
N LYS A 93 18.65 -14.52 7.94
CA LYS A 93 18.88 -15.91 7.53
C LYS A 93 19.89 -15.93 6.39
N ALA A 94 20.80 -16.89 6.42
CA ALA A 94 21.62 -17.26 5.28
C ALA A 94 21.83 -18.78 5.28
N PHE A 95 21.78 -19.41 4.11
CA PHE A 95 22.04 -20.84 3.97
C PHE A 95 22.40 -21.21 2.53
N SER A 96 23.01 -22.38 2.37
CA SER A 96 23.29 -22.98 1.08
C SER A 96 22.43 -24.22 0.90
N ALA A 97 21.90 -24.43 -0.30
CA ALA A 97 21.30 -25.69 -0.73
C ALA A 97 22.34 -26.62 -1.39
N GLY A 98 23.63 -26.32 -1.25
CA GLY A 98 24.73 -27.12 -1.76
C GLY A 98 24.93 -27.02 -3.27
N ALA A 99 25.94 -27.74 -3.74
CA ALA A 99 26.33 -27.82 -5.15
C ALA A 99 25.58 -28.92 -5.91
N VAL A 100 25.35 -28.69 -7.20
CA VAL A 100 24.77 -29.67 -8.12
C VAL A 100 25.38 -29.51 -9.52
N ASN A 101 25.53 -30.63 -10.21
CA ASN A 101 25.88 -30.64 -11.63
C ASN A 101 24.61 -30.61 -12.48
N ILE A 102 24.60 -29.77 -13.51
CA ILE A 102 23.46 -29.57 -14.39
C ILE A 102 23.85 -29.88 -15.81
N ASP A 103 23.09 -30.76 -16.43
CA ASP A 103 23.36 -31.22 -17.79
C ASP A 103 23.19 -30.08 -18.81
N PRO A 104 23.90 -30.15 -19.95
CA PRO A 104 23.80 -29.17 -21.01
C PRO A 104 22.36 -28.89 -21.44
N PHE A 105 22.02 -27.61 -21.65
CA PHE A 105 20.72 -27.17 -22.16
C PHE A 105 19.50 -27.65 -21.35
N THR A 106 19.68 -27.93 -20.06
CA THR A 106 18.60 -28.40 -19.18
C THR A 106 18.12 -27.33 -18.21
N ASN A 107 16.84 -27.46 -17.86
CA ASN A 107 16.21 -26.68 -16.80
C ASN A 107 16.38 -27.41 -15.48
N ASP A 108 16.62 -26.65 -14.42
CA ASP A 108 16.58 -27.16 -13.05
C ASP A 108 15.57 -26.33 -12.25
N ASP A 109 14.58 -27.02 -11.71
CA ASP A 109 13.53 -26.47 -10.87
C ASP A 109 13.62 -27.17 -9.52
N PHE A 110 13.99 -26.42 -8.49
CA PHE A 110 14.22 -26.96 -7.15
C PHE A 110 13.54 -26.11 -6.09
N ASN A 111 13.24 -26.75 -4.97
CA ASN A 111 12.71 -26.10 -3.79
C ASN A 111 13.74 -26.22 -2.67
N ALA A 112 14.33 -25.09 -2.27
CA ALA A 112 15.25 -25.06 -1.14
C ALA A 112 14.46 -25.05 0.17
N ASP A 113 14.70 -26.00 1.06
CA ASP A 113 14.03 -26.06 2.36
C ASP A 113 14.27 -24.77 3.16
N LEU A 114 13.18 -24.18 3.66
CA LEU A 114 13.18 -22.96 4.44
C LEU A 114 12.63 -23.21 5.84
N ILE A 115 13.54 -23.45 6.78
CA ILE A 115 13.22 -23.41 8.22
C ILE A 115 13.46 -21.99 8.71
N TYR A 116 12.46 -21.13 8.54
CA TYR A 116 12.47 -19.73 8.93
C TYR A 116 11.05 -19.16 9.00
N THR A 117 10.84 -18.12 9.81
CA THR A 117 9.62 -17.34 9.85
C THR A 117 10.02 -15.88 10.00
N PHE A 118 9.43 -14.99 9.19
CA PHE A 118 9.72 -13.57 9.25
C PHE A 118 9.47 -13.00 10.65
N LYS A 119 10.45 -12.21 11.13
CA LYS A 119 10.38 -11.51 12.40
C LYS A 119 11.07 -10.16 12.25
N SER A 120 10.43 -9.12 12.76
CA SER A 120 10.92 -7.74 12.78
C SER A 120 10.46 -7.08 14.07
N GLU A 121 11.25 -6.15 14.60
CA GLU A 121 10.91 -5.31 15.74
C GLU A 121 9.91 -4.20 15.37
N ASN A 122 9.79 -3.88 14.08
CA ASN A 122 8.82 -2.91 13.60
C ASN A 122 7.37 -3.41 13.83
N LYS A 123 6.49 -2.50 14.24
CA LYS A 123 5.10 -2.82 14.62
C LYS A 123 4.06 -2.50 13.56
N ASP A 124 4.39 -1.66 12.59
CA ASP A 124 3.41 -1.20 11.59
C ASP A 124 3.57 -1.93 10.26
N SER A 125 4.81 -2.13 9.83
CA SER A 125 5.14 -2.80 8.57
C SER A 125 6.48 -3.51 8.67
N ALA A 126 6.71 -4.46 7.78
CA ALA A 126 8.00 -5.13 7.63
C ALA A 126 8.33 -5.29 6.14
N LEU A 127 9.62 -5.29 5.83
CA LEU A 127 10.13 -5.47 4.48
C LEU A 127 11.38 -6.33 4.53
N PHE A 128 11.34 -7.48 3.86
CA PHE A 128 12.46 -8.39 3.79
C PHE A 128 12.96 -8.52 2.36
N LYS A 129 14.27 -8.34 2.19
CA LYS A 129 14.95 -8.59 0.92
C LYS A 129 15.45 -10.03 0.93
N VAL A 130 14.90 -10.85 0.05
CA VAL A 130 15.30 -12.24 -0.19
C VAL A 130 16.20 -12.25 -1.42
N ILE A 131 17.42 -12.74 -1.26
CA ILE A 131 18.41 -12.87 -2.33
C ILE A 131 18.61 -14.37 -2.57
N SER A 132 18.41 -14.81 -3.80
CA SER A 132 18.80 -16.16 -4.25
C SER A 132 19.90 -16.00 -5.28
N PHE A 133 21.04 -16.65 -5.07
CA PHE A 133 22.16 -16.55 -6.00
C PHE A 133 22.87 -17.88 -6.23
N LEU A 134 23.37 -18.04 -7.45
CA LEU A 134 24.18 -19.15 -7.89
C LEU A 134 25.66 -18.75 -7.82
N ILE A 135 26.50 -19.65 -7.29
CA ILE A 135 27.95 -19.56 -7.51
C ILE A 135 28.25 -20.40 -8.74
N THR A 136 28.65 -19.71 -9.80
CA THR A 136 29.02 -20.21 -11.12
C THR A 136 30.47 -19.82 -11.47
N ASP A 137 31.02 -20.31 -12.57
CA ASP A 137 32.43 -20.01 -12.94
C ASP A 137 32.66 -18.53 -13.20
N ASP A 138 33.84 -18.00 -12.87
CA ASP A 138 34.14 -16.55 -12.89
C ASP A 138 33.87 -15.83 -14.21
N PHE A 139 33.87 -16.54 -15.34
CA PHE A 139 33.60 -15.96 -16.66
C PHE A 139 32.11 -15.81 -17.00
N ASP A 140 31.21 -16.40 -16.21
CA ASP A 140 29.77 -16.31 -16.44
C ASP A 140 29.23 -14.89 -16.15
N PRO A 141 28.18 -14.45 -16.88
CA PRO A 141 27.47 -13.21 -16.59
C PRO A 141 26.83 -13.17 -15.19
N LYS A 142 27.55 -12.61 -14.22
CA LYS A 142 27.14 -12.55 -12.80
C LYS A 142 25.81 -11.84 -12.50
N ILE A 143 25.29 -11.06 -13.44
CA ILE A 143 23.98 -10.41 -13.31
C ILE A 143 22.81 -11.41 -13.41
N ASN A 144 23.02 -12.54 -14.09
CA ASN A 144 21.99 -13.57 -14.29
C ASN A 144 21.99 -14.63 -13.19
N ASP A 145 23.06 -14.69 -12.40
CA ASP A 145 23.25 -15.61 -11.30
C ASP A 145 22.46 -15.23 -10.05
N THR A 146 21.84 -14.04 -10.00
CA THR A 146 21.21 -13.50 -8.78
C THR A 146 19.82 -12.96 -9.06
N VAL A 147 18.84 -13.40 -8.28
CA VAL A 147 17.51 -12.82 -8.23
C VAL A 147 17.20 -12.26 -6.84
N ILE A 148 16.46 -11.15 -6.82
CA ILE A 148 16.11 -10.44 -5.59
C ILE A 148 14.59 -10.30 -5.54
N TYR A 149 14.02 -10.69 -4.40
CA TYR A 149 12.61 -10.49 -4.07
C TYR A 149 12.47 -9.62 -2.83
N TYR A 150 11.37 -8.87 -2.77
CA TYR A 150 11.03 -8.08 -1.59
C TYR A 150 9.70 -8.56 -1.01
N GLN A 151 9.78 -9.38 0.05
CA GLN A 151 8.60 -9.74 0.81
C GLN A 151 8.11 -8.52 1.57
N ARG A 152 6.93 -8.04 1.18
CA ARG A 152 6.32 -6.84 1.77
C ARG A 152 5.21 -7.23 2.73
N PHE A 153 5.25 -6.63 3.91
CA PHE A 153 4.14 -6.61 4.84
C PHE A 153 3.73 -5.15 5.06
N SER A 154 2.64 -4.74 4.42
CA SER A 154 2.13 -3.37 4.47
C SER A 154 0.65 -3.38 4.84
N ASN A 155 0.01 -2.22 4.88
CA ASN A 155 -1.37 -2.06 5.33
C ASN A 155 -2.43 -2.55 4.33
N TYR A 156 -2.15 -3.56 3.51
CA TYR A 156 -3.12 -4.14 2.58
C TYR A 156 -2.87 -5.63 2.35
N PHE A 157 -3.92 -6.32 1.95
CA PHE A 157 -3.80 -7.67 1.39
C PHE A 157 -3.61 -7.59 -0.12
N ALA A 158 -2.71 -8.42 -0.64
CA ALA A 158 -2.54 -8.64 -2.07
C ALA A 158 -2.35 -10.14 -2.32
N PHE A 159 -2.98 -10.61 -3.39
CA PHE A 159 -2.72 -11.91 -3.97
C PHE A 159 -1.92 -11.78 -5.26
N ASP A 160 -2.07 -10.65 -5.94
CA ASP A 160 -1.37 -10.35 -7.19
C ASP A 160 0.08 -9.93 -6.95
N ASP A 161 0.95 -10.22 -7.91
CA ASP A 161 2.37 -9.87 -7.91
C ASP A 161 2.68 -8.41 -8.28
N GLY A 162 1.64 -7.64 -8.63
CA GLY A 162 1.77 -6.25 -9.05
C GLY A 162 1.96 -6.05 -10.56
N SER A 163 1.91 -7.10 -11.39
CA SER A 163 1.80 -6.97 -12.84
C SER A 163 0.48 -7.49 -13.39
N ALA A 164 -0.08 -6.74 -14.35
CA ALA A 164 -1.28 -7.16 -15.07
C ALA A 164 -0.89 -7.70 -16.44
N GLU A 165 -1.04 -9.00 -16.70
CA GLU A 165 -0.87 -9.56 -18.05
C GLU A 165 -2.16 -9.50 -18.87
N ALA A 166 -3.30 -9.26 -18.23
CA ALA A 166 -4.59 -9.19 -18.88
C ALA A 166 -5.56 -8.20 -18.21
N GLY A 167 -6.77 -8.13 -18.77
CA GLY A 167 -7.90 -7.37 -18.25
C GLY A 167 -9.03 -8.26 -17.78
N TYR A 168 -9.66 -7.92 -16.66
CA TYR A 168 -10.83 -8.61 -16.12
C TYR A 168 -12.02 -7.66 -15.92
N GLY A 169 -13.19 -8.11 -16.34
CA GLY A 169 -14.47 -7.41 -16.27
C GLY A 169 -15.61 -8.30 -16.78
N ILE A 170 -16.86 -7.86 -16.60
CA ILE A 170 -18.03 -8.59 -17.10
C ILE A 170 -18.57 -7.83 -18.31
N ASN A 171 -18.81 -8.53 -19.41
CA ASN A 171 -19.40 -7.98 -20.64
C ASN A 171 -20.60 -8.82 -21.12
N GLY A 172 -21.43 -8.23 -21.97
CA GLY A 172 -22.55 -8.92 -22.63
C GLY A 172 -23.92 -8.34 -22.24
N LEU A 173 -24.95 -8.65 -23.04
CA LEU A 173 -26.33 -8.23 -22.78
C LEU A 173 -26.78 -8.72 -21.40
N GLY A 174 -27.34 -7.83 -20.58
CA GLY A 174 -27.76 -8.14 -19.21
C GLY A 174 -26.66 -8.07 -18.15
N SER A 175 -25.44 -7.65 -18.51
CA SER A 175 -24.35 -7.40 -17.54
C SER A 175 -24.47 -6.05 -16.81
N ASN A 176 -25.49 -5.24 -17.12
CA ASN A 176 -25.80 -4.06 -16.33
C ASN A 176 -26.18 -4.49 -14.91
N ASN A 177 -25.61 -3.84 -13.89
CA ASN A 177 -25.68 -4.25 -12.48
C ASN A 177 -24.95 -5.56 -12.13
N ALA A 178 -24.18 -6.14 -13.05
CA ALA A 178 -23.33 -7.28 -12.71
C ALA A 178 -22.28 -6.86 -11.67
N MET A 179 -21.92 -7.77 -10.77
CA MET A 179 -20.98 -7.50 -9.68
C MET A 179 -19.79 -8.43 -9.77
N VAL A 180 -18.63 -7.94 -9.36
CA VAL A 180 -17.44 -8.76 -9.13
C VAL A 180 -17.09 -8.65 -7.66
N ALA A 181 -16.77 -9.78 -7.05
CA ALA A 181 -16.36 -9.86 -5.65
C ALA A 181 -15.13 -10.75 -5.53
N TYR A 182 -14.15 -10.29 -4.77
CA TYR A 182 -12.94 -11.04 -4.47
C TYR A 182 -12.86 -11.29 -2.96
N ARG A 183 -12.67 -12.56 -2.59
CA ARG A 183 -12.69 -13.03 -1.20
C ARG A 183 -11.36 -12.77 -0.50
N PHE A 184 -11.43 -12.16 0.67
CA PHE A 184 -10.31 -11.95 1.60
C PHE A 184 -10.67 -12.52 2.97
N ARG A 185 -9.65 -12.64 3.83
CA ARG A 185 -9.81 -13.06 5.22
C ARG A 185 -8.98 -12.13 6.10
N SER A 186 -9.63 -11.54 7.09
CA SER A 186 -8.98 -10.89 8.22
C SER A 186 -8.69 -11.94 9.30
N PHE A 187 -7.52 -11.88 9.89
CA PHE A 187 -7.05 -12.81 10.93
C PHE A 187 -7.11 -12.21 12.34
N MET A 188 -7.64 -11.00 12.43
CA MET A 188 -8.01 -10.30 13.65
C MET A 188 -9.11 -9.29 13.30
N GLU A 189 -9.80 -8.79 14.32
CA GLU A 189 -10.67 -7.63 14.16
C GLU A 189 -9.83 -6.43 13.70
N ASP A 190 -10.14 -5.91 12.52
CA ASP A 190 -9.45 -4.80 11.89
C ASP A 190 -10.45 -3.98 11.05
N THR A 191 -9.98 -2.88 10.48
CA THR A 191 -10.82 -1.96 9.74
C THR A 191 -10.34 -1.82 8.30
N LEU A 192 -11.25 -2.05 7.35
CA LEU A 192 -11.08 -1.72 5.94
C LEU A 192 -11.35 -0.22 5.75
N ARG A 193 -10.36 0.53 5.27
CA ARG A 193 -10.45 2.00 5.09
C ARG A 193 -10.50 2.44 3.63
N ALA A 194 -9.98 1.61 2.74
CA ALA A 194 -9.92 1.90 1.32
C ALA A 194 -9.78 0.60 0.52
N ILE A 195 -10.05 0.69 -0.77
CA ILE A 195 -9.81 -0.40 -1.72
C ILE A 195 -8.93 0.17 -2.82
N SER A 196 -7.79 -0.46 -3.04
CA SER A 196 -6.90 -0.13 -4.15
C SER A 196 -7.20 -1.06 -5.33
N ILE A 197 -7.41 -0.50 -6.51
CA ILE A 197 -7.66 -1.28 -7.74
C ILE A 197 -6.67 -0.82 -8.80
N CYS A 198 -6.03 -1.77 -9.47
CA CYS A 198 -5.30 -1.49 -10.70
C CYS A 198 -6.28 -1.54 -11.87
N PHE A 199 -6.42 -0.44 -12.60
CA PHE A 199 -7.18 -0.40 -13.85
C PHE A 199 -6.22 -0.30 -15.01
N ASN A 200 -6.39 -1.17 -16.01
CA ASN A 200 -5.55 -1.16 -17.19
C ASN A 200 -5.81 0.12 -18.00
N ASP A 201 -4.73 0.64 -18.57
CA ASP A 201 -4.83 1.65 -19.61
C ASP A 201 -5.52 1.07 -20.83
N SER A 202 -6.38 1.90 -21.42
CA SER A 202 -7.13 1.52 -22.62
C SER A 202 -7.02 2.60 -23.66
N TYR A 203 -6.94 2.20 -24.92
CA TYR A 203 -6.92 3.13 -26.04
C TYR A 203 -8.12 4.09 -25.98
N GLN A 204 -7.86 5.38 -26.21
CA GLN A 204 -8.85 6.47 -26.19
C GLN A 204 -9.68 6.57 -24.90
N ASN A 205 -9.10 6.25 -23.73
CA ASN A 205 -9.79 6.38 -22.44
C ASN A 205 -11.09 5.54 -22.34
N ALA A 206 -11.19 4.45 -23.10
CA ALA A 206 -12.37 3.58 -23.14
C ALA A 206 -12.75 2.96 -21.79
N ASN A 207 -11.82 2.96 -20.81
CA ASN A 207 -12.01 2.47 -19.45
C ASN A 207 -12.49 3.55 -18.46
N LEU A 208 -12.52 4.84 -18.83
CA LEU A 208 -13.02 5.90 -17.95
C LEU A 208 -14.54 5.80 -17.78
N ARG A 209 -14.96 5.07 -16.74
CA ARG A 209 -16.35 4.71 -16.47
C ARG A 209 -16.69 4.91 -15.01
N THR A 210 -17.98 4.95 -14.69
CA THR A 210 -18.45 4.94 -13.31
C THR A 210 -18.90 3.55 -12.89
N PHE A 211 -18.65 3.22 -11.63
CA PHE A 211 -19.04 1.97 -10.99
C PHE A 211 -19.40 2.24 -9.54
N ASP A 212 -20.02 1.26 -8.86
CA ASP A 212 -20.17 1.32 -7.41
C ASP A 212 -19.10 0.44 -6.78
N LEU A 213 -18.33 1.00 -5.85
CA LEU A 213 -17.36 0.25 -5.06
C LEU A 213 -18.10 -0.47 -3.92
N MET A 214 -17.84 -1.76 -3.72
CA MET A 214 -18.67 -2.60 -2.87
C MET A 214 -17.84 -3.42 -1.87
N VAL A 215 -18.40 -3.61 -0.67
CA VAL A 215 -17.89 -4.50 0.38
C VAL A 215 -19.03 -5.35 0.90
N TRP A 216 -18.80 -6.65 1.06
CA TRP A 216 -19.79 -7.60 1.58
C TRP A 216 -19.22 -8.44 2.73
N ASP A 217 -20.10 -8.92 3.60
CA ASP A 217 -19.81 -10.02 4.52
C ASP A 217 -19.83 -11.38 3.81
N ASP A 218 -19.51 -12.44 4.56
CA ASP A 218 -19.63 -13.82 4.10
C ASP A 218 -20.98 -14.44 4.44
N ALA A 219 -21.58 -15.09 3.45
CA ALA A 219 -22.78 -15.90 3.60
C ALA A 219 -22.52 -17.34 3.12
N GLY A 220 -21.63 -18.05 3.81
CA GLY A 220 -21.35 -19.46 3.54
C GLY A 220 -20.43 -19.67 2.34
N GLY A 221 -19.42 -18.82 2.18
CA GLY A 221 -18.44 -18.90 1.09
C GLY A 221 -18.83 -18.13 -0.19
N ILE A 222 -19.91 -17.36 -0.15
CA ILE A 222 -20.32 -16.39 -1.18
C ILE A 222 -20.60 -15.01 -0.55
N PRO A 223 -20.59 -13.91 -1.33
CA PRO A 223 -20.88 -12.58 -0.81
C PRO A 223 -22.33 -12.47 -0.31
N GLY A 224 -22.49 -11.98 0.91
CA GLY A 224 -23.78 -11.81 1.59
C GLY A 224 -24.31 -10.37 1.59
N THR A 225 -24.51 -9.84 2.80
CA THR A 225 -24.98 -8.48 3.06
C THR A 225 -23.94 -7.45 2.66
N VAL A 226 -24.38 -6.36 2.03
CA VAL A 226 -23.52 -5.21 1.71
C VAL A 226 -23.15 -4.48 3.00
N LEU A 227 -21.87 -4.46 3.34
CA LEU A 227 -21.32 -3.71 4.47
C LEU A 227 -21.06 -2.24 4.12
N CYS A 228 -20.66 -1.99 2.87
CA CYS A 228 -20.41 -0.64 2.36
C CYS A 228 -20.62 -0.59 0.84
N SER A 229 -21.17 0.53 0.37
CA SER A 229 -21.26 0.88 -1.04
C SER A 229 -20.86 2.34 -1.23
N VAL A 230 -19.98 2.61 -2.21
CA VAL A 230 -19.64 3.96 -2.64
C VAL A 230 -20.08 4.11 -4.08
N GLU A 231 -21.17 4.82 -4.27
CA GLU A 231 -21.86 4.90 -5.54
C GLU A 231 -21.18 5.85 -6.54
N GLY A 232 -21.13 5.43 -7.81
CA GLY A 232 -20.77 6.30 -8.94
C GLY A 232 -19.34 6.80 -8.93
N VAL A 233 -18.42 6.08 -8.28
CA VAL A 233 -16.98 6.38 -8.35
C VAL A 233 -16.50 6.18 -9.79
N ARG A 234 -15.55 7.01 -10.21
CA ARG A 234 -14.97 6.94 -11.55
C ARG A 234 -13.73 6.06 -11.53
N VAL A 235 -13.51 5.29 -12.59
CA VAL A 235 -12.22 4.63 -12.86
C VAL A 235 -11.14 5.70 -12.95
N GLU A 236 -10.17 5.58 -12.06
CA GLU A 236 -8.94 6.35 -12.03
C GLU A 236 -7.75 5.40 -12.22
N GLN A 237 -6.78 5.84 -13.01
CA GLN A 237 -5.56 5.08 -13.29
C GLN A 237 -4.50 5.38 -12.23
N GLY A 238 -3.60 4.42 -12.01
CA GLY A 238 -2.40 4.68 -11.21
C GLY A 238 -1.43 5.60 -11.95
N SER A 239 -0.49 6.18 -11.20
CA SER A 239 0.51 7.10 -11.75
C SER A 239 1.60 6.44 -12.61
N SER A 240 1.59 5.11 -12.70
CA SER A 240 2.57 4.29 -13.42
C SER A 240 1.86 3.11 -14.09
N LEU A 241 2.55 2.43 -15.00
CA LEU A 241 2.11 1.14 -15.52
C LEU A 241 1.85 0.17 -14.35
N ASN A 242 0.77 -0.61 -14.43
CA ASN A 242 0.26 -1.48 -13.35
C ASN A 242 0.02 -0.74 -12.01
N GLY A 243 -0.18 0.58 -12.08
CA GLY A 243 -0.39 1.41 -10.91
C GLY A 243 -1.78 1.24 -10.31
N PHE A 244 -1.84 1.14 -8.99
CA PHE A 244 -3.09 1.10 -8.24
C PHE A 244 -3.60 2.50 -7.94
N TYR A 245 -4.91 2.70 -8.13
CA TYR A 245 -5.61 3.85 -7.55
C TYR A 245 -6.36 3.43 -6.29
N THR A 246 -6.31 4.27 -5.25
CA THR A 246 -6.89 3.95 -3.93
C THR A 246 -8.17 4.73 -3.67
N TYR A 247 -9.29 4.01 -3.67
CA TYR A 247 -10.62 4.55 -3.36
C TYR A 247 -10.85 4.49 -1.84
N LYS A 248 -10.90 5.66 -1.19
CA LYS A 248 -11.16 5.76 0.25
C LYS A 248 -12.63 5.53 0.54
N LEU A 249 -12.92 4.70 1.55
CA LEU A 249 -14.28 4.49 2.02
C LEU A 249 -14.73 5.71 2.85
N PRO A 250 -15.95 6.24 2.68
CA PRO A 250 -16.47 7.35 3.48
C PRO A 250 -16.53 7.04 4.97
N LYS A 251 -16.79 5.77 5.30
CA LYS A 251 -16.75 5.24 6.66
C LYS A 251 -15.90 3.97 6.66
N PRO A 252 -14.93 3.85 7.59
CA PRO A 252 -14.19 2.60 7.76
C PRO A 252 -15.14 1.44 8.08
N VAL A 253 -14.90 0.26 7.51
CA VAL A 253 -15.73 -0.94 7.67
C VAL A 253 -15.00 -1.92 8.57
N MET A 254 -15.61 -2.31 9.68
CA MET A 254 -15.07 -3.36 10.54
C MET A 254 -15.17 -4.70 9.84
N VAL A 255 -14.08 -5.44 9.81
CA VAL A 255 -14.02 -6.80 9.25
C VAL A 255 -13.32 -7.72 10.22
N ASP A 256 -13.90 -8.90 10.39
CA ASP A 256 -13.34 -10.02 11.12
C ASP A 256 -13.64 -11.28 10.31
N ASN A 257 -12.64 -12.13 10.11
CA ASN A 257 -12.73 -13.30 9.25
C ASN A 257 -13.02 -12.98 7.77
N ILE A 258 -13.87 -13.75 7.08
CA ILE A 258 -14.06 -13.67 5.63
C ILE A 258 -14.91 -12.45 5.26
N PHE A 259 -14.44 -11.70 4.26
CA PHE A 259 -15.16 -10.59 3.65
C PHE A 259 -14.84 -10.51 2.16
N TYR A 260 -15.63 -9.72 1.42
CA TYR A 260 -15.45 -9.55 -0.01
C TYR A 260 -15.34 -8.09 -0.36
N VAL A 261 -14.44 -7.77 -1.30
CA VAL A 261 -14.35 -6.45 -1.90
C VAL A 261 -14.47 -6.56 -3.41
N GLY A 262 -15.02 -5.54 -4.04
CA GLY A 262 -15.17 -5.53 -5.49
C GLY A 262 -16.01 -4.36 -5.97
N TRP A 263 -16.79 -4.58 -7.01
CA TRP A 263 -17.60 -3.53 -7.62
C TRP A 263 -18.92 -4.05 -8.18
N LYS A 264 -19.83 -3.10 -8.41
CA LYS A 264 -21.03 -3.26 -9.22
C LYS A 264 -20.92 -2.37 -10.46
N GLN A 265 -21.14 -2.95 -11.64
CA GLN A 265 -21.10 -2.21 -12.90
C GLN A 265 -22.40 -1.43 -13.12
N ARG A 266 -22.29 -0.20 -13.65
CA ARG A 266 -23.45 0.65 -14.01
C ARG A 266 -23.88 0.56 -15.47
N SER A 267 -23.20 -0.26 -16.26
CA SER A 267 -23.46 -0.45 -17.68
C SER A 267 -22.98 -1.83 -18.14
N GLU A 268 -23.38 -2.24 -19.34
CA GLU A 268 -23.00 -3.53 -19.93
C GLU A 268 -21.57 -3.58 -20.47
N THR A 269 -20.84 -2.46 -20.33
CA THR A 269 -19.49 -2.34 -20.84
C THR A 269 -18.48 -2.86 -19.84
N PHE A 270 -17.54 -3.63 -20.36
CA PHE A 270 -16.41 -4.20 -19.65
C PHE A 270 -15.59 -3.14 -18.88
N LEU A 271 -15.57 -3.22 -17.55
CA LEU A 271 -14.56 -2.53 -16.73
C LEU A 271 -13.25 -3.30 -16.83
N ASN A 272 -12.20 -2.68 -17.36
CA ASN A 272 -10.91 -3.33 -17.61
C ASN A 272 -10.01 -3.19 -16.38
N ALA A 273 -10.25 -3.99 -15.34
CA ALA A 273 -9.37 -4.08 -14.19
C ALA A 273 -8.16 -4.97 -14.51
N GLY A 274 -6.99 -4.66 -13.92
CA GLY A 274 -5.78 -5.45 -14.08
C GLY A 274 -5.97 -6.89 -13.60
N PHE A 275 -5.43 -7.83 -14.36
CA PHE A 275 -5.54 -9.26 -14.09
C PHE A 275 -4.15 -9.89 -14.21
N ASP A 276 -3.66 -10.39 -13.07
CA ASP A 276 -2.41 -11.14 -12.93
C ASP A 276 -2.70 -12.59 -13.38
N LEU A 277 -2.15 -13.02 -14.51
CA LEU A 277 -2.30 -14.41 -15.01
C LEU A 277 -1.34 -15.40 -14.37
N ASN A 278 -0.35 -14.84 -13.71
CA ASN A 278 0.80 -15.43 -13.09
C ASN A 278 0.44 -16.04 -11.71
N THR A 279 -0.66 -15.56 -11.10
CA THR A 279 -1.18 -16.04 -9.81
C THR A 279 -2.63 -16.51 -9.90
N PRO A 280 -2.95 -17.80 -9.65
CA PRO A 280 -4.33 -18.29 -9.71
C PRO A 280 -5.19 -17.83 -8.51
N HIS A 281 -6.43 -17.40 -8.77
CA HIS A 281 -7.34 -16.97 -7.70
C HIS A 281 -7.80 -18.09 -6.74
N GLY A 282 -7.64 -19.37 -7.06
CA GLY A 282 -7.97 -20.48 -6.14
C GLY A 282 -9.41 -20.46 -5.61
N GLY A 283 -10.38 -20.08 -6.45
CA GLY A 283 -11.80 -19.95 -6.06
C GLY A 283 -12.18 -18.67 -5.31
N ARG A 284 -11.25 -17.73 -5.10
CA ARG A 284 -11.53 -16.45 -4.40
C ARG A 284 -12.30 -15.42 -5.22
N GLN A 285 -12.29 -15.54 -6.55
CA GLN A 285 -12.90 -14.59 -7.48
C GLN A 285 -14.29 -15.05 -7.92
N LEU A 286 -15.28 -14.21 -7.65
CA LEU A 286 -16.69 -14.47 -7.94
C LEU A 286 -17.27 -13.33 -8.79
N TYR A 287 -18.30 -13.66 -9.55
CA TYR A 287 -19.11 -12.69 -10.26
C TYR A 287 -20.59 -12.98 -10.07
N TRP A 288 -21.40 -11.92 -10.04
CA TRP A 288 -22.84 -12.00 -9.94
C TRP A 288 -23.46 -11.51 -11.24
N ILE A 289 -24.39 -12.30 -11.76
CA ILE A 289 -25.24 -11.93 -12.89
C ILE A 289 -26.58 -12.67 -12.76
N ASN A 290 -27.68 -12.02 -13.14
CA ASN A 290 -29.02 -12.60 -13.15
C ASN A 290 -29.45 -13.25 -11.81
N GLY A 291 -29.10 -12.65 -10.67
CA GLY A 291 -29.56 -13.12 -9.36
C GLY A 291 -28.65 -14.12 -8.65
N VAL A 292 -27.58 -14.60 -9.30
CA VAL A 292 -26.75 -15.71 -8.79
C VAL A 292 -25.27 -15.35 -8.80
N TRP A 293 -24.55 -15.76 -7.76
CA TRP A 293 -23.09 -15.73 -7.68
C TRP A 293 -22.48 -16.97 -8.33
N TYR A 294 -21.48 -16.76 -9.17
CA TYR A 294 -20.69 -17.80 -9.83
C TYR A 294 -19.21 -17.59 -9.53
N GLN A 295 -18.45 -18.67 -9.44
CA GLN A 295 -16.99 -18.58 -9.44
C GLN A 295 -16.52 -18.21 -10.86
N SER A 296 -15.52 -17.33 -10.95
CA SER A 296 -14.84 -17.03 -12.23
C SER A 296 -14.23 -18.30 -12.82
N GLY A 297 -14.40 -18.50 -14.13
CA GLY A 297 -13.71 -19.54 -14.89
C GLY A 297 -12.32 -19.12 -15.39
N MET A 298 -11.94 -17.85 -15.22
CA MET A 298 -10.66 -17.31 -15.66
C MET A 298 -9.58 -17.58 -14.61
N SER A 299 -8.53 -18.31 -14.98
CA SER A 299 -7.36 -18.54 -14.12
C SER A 299 -6.49 -17.29 -14.10
N GLY A 300 -6.29 -16.74 -12.90
CA GLY A 300 -5.55 -15.50 -12.64
C GLY A 300 -6.15 -14.80 -11.42
N THR A 301 -5.56 -13.68 -11.01
CA THR A 301 -5.94 -12.90 -9.84
C THR A 301 -6.28 -11.48 -10.26
N LEU A 302 -7.49 -11.04 -9.90
CA LEU A 302 -7.87 -9.65 -10.00
C LEU A 302 -6.98 -8.78 -9.11
N MET A 303 -6.41 -7.72 -9.69
CA MET A 303 -5.58 -6.76 -8.99
C MET A 303 -6.43 -5.77 -8.17
N ILE A 304 -6.97 -6.28 -7.07
CA ILE A 304 -7.75 -5.56 -6.08
C ILE A 304 -7.17 -5.83 -4.69
N ARG A 305 -6.92 -4.77 -3.94
CA ARG A 305 -6.21 -4.82 -2.65
C ARG A 305 -7.01 -4.07 -1.59
N PRO A 306 -7.62 -4.77 -0.61
CA PRO A 306 -8.23 -4.10 0.53
C PRO A 306 -7.13 -3.48 1.39
N VAL A 307 -7.27 -2.20 1.67
CA VAL A 307 -6.34 -1.43 2.51
C VAL A 307 -6.91 -1.37 3.92
N MET A 308 -6.16 -1.94 4.85
CA MET A 308 -6.45 -2.09 6.26
C MET A 308 -5.86 -0.95 7.09
N GLY A 309 -6.22 -0.94 8.37
CA GLY A 309 -5.64 -0.08 9.38
C GLY A 309 -6.66 0.78 10.09
N PRO A 310 -6.25 1.43 11.19
CA PRO A 310 -7.16 2.23 11.99
C PRO A 310 -7.78 3.35 11.15
N PRO A 311 -8.98 3.82 11.53
CA PRO A 311 -9.54 5.04 10.99
C PRO A 311 -8.46 6.13 10.97
N LEU A 312 -8.14 6.64 9.77
CA LEU A 312 -7.27 7.81 9.69
C LEU A 312 -8.05 8.95 10.33
N THR A 313 -7.63 9.38 11.51
CA THR A 313 -8.12 10.61 12.12
C THR A 313 -7.68 11.77 11.22
N THR A 314 -8.46 12.07 10.19
CA THR A 314 -8.30 13.27 9.35
C THR A 314 -8.88 14.50 10.04
N GLY A 315 -9.42 14.33 11.25
CA GLY A 315 -9.49 15.45 12.16
C GLY A 315 -8.09 15.98 12.31
N ILE A 316 -7.92 17.29 12.07
CA ILE A 316 -7.02 18.07 12.90
C ILE A 316 -7.26 17.51 14.31
N ARG A 317 -6.21 17.17 15.06
CA ARG A 317 -6.39 17.15 16.51
C ARG A 317 -6.81 18.58 16.80
N ASP A 318 -8.11 18.87 16.74
CA ASP A 318 -8.72 19.95 17.47
C ASP A 318 -8.24 19.58 18.85
N ILE A 319 -7.16 20.25 19.27
CA ILE A 319 -6.82 20.28 20.66
C ILE A 319 -8.03 21.00 21.22
N ARG A 320 -9.06 20.22 21.56
CA ARG A 320 -10.13 20.66 22.41
C ARG A 320 -9.40 20.93 23.71
N TYR A 321 -8.91 22.16 23.84
CA TYR A 321 -8.40 22.72 25.07
C TYR A 321 -9.60 22.86 26.02
N ASN A 322 -10.20 21.73 26.40
CA ASN A 322 -11.29 21.68 27.37
C ASN A 322 -10.75 21.88 28.80
N ASP A 323 -9.43 21.75 28.98
CA ASP A 323 -8.78 21.81 30.30
C ASP A 323 -7.87 23.03 30.50
N ARG A 324 -7.85 24.00 29.57
CA ARG A 324 -7.10 25.25 29.79
C ARG A 324 -8.05 26.37 30.17
N PRO A 325 -7.76 27.11 31.26
CA PRO A 325 -8.56 28.26 31.62
C PRO A 325 -8.57 29.25 30.44
N ALA A 326 -9.73 29.87 30.21
CA ALA A 326 -9.81 30.99 29.29
C ALA A 326 -8.79 32.04 29.73
N LEU A 327 -8.04 32.60 28.78
CA LEU A 327 -7.08 33.65 29.11
C LEU A 327 -7.85 34.91 29.52
N HIS A 328 -7.76 35.29 30.80
CA HIS A 328 -8.43 36.49 31.28
C HIS A 328 -7.53 37.71 31.13
N PHE A 329 -8.03 38.72 30.44
CA PHE A 329 -7.42 40.03 30.34
C PHE A 329 -8.49 41.12 30.30
N TRP A 330 -8.12 42.33 30.70
CA TRP A 330 -9.00 43.49 30.71
C TRP A 330 -8.25 44.78 30.34
N PRO A 331 -8.97 45.82 29.88
CA PRO A 331 -10.37 45.76 29.47
C PRO A 331 -10.56 44.92 28.20
N ASN A 332 -11.77 44.40 28.00
CA ASN A 332 -12.19 43.76 26.74
C ASN A 332 -13.71 43.93 26.59
N PRO A 333 -14.20 44.79 25.67
CA PRO A 333 -13.46 45.48 24.61
C PRO A 333 -12.41 46.50 25.11
N SER A 334 -11.34 46.72 24.33
CA SER A 334 -10.24 47.64 24.68
C SER A 334 -9.89 48.64 23.57
N ARG A 335 -9.26 49.76 23.92
CA ARG A 335 -8.79 50.81 22.99
C ARG A 335 -7.27 50.87 22.86
N GLU A 336 -6.54 50.88 23.97
CA GLU A 336 -5.10 51.19 23.94
C GLU A 336 -4.24 50.08 24.52
N TYR A 337 -4.73 49.34 25.50
CA TYR A 337 -3.93 48.33 26.19
C TYR A 337 -4.77 47.20 26.76
N ILE A 338 -4.15 46.05 27.00
CA ILE A 338 -4.73 44.97 27.81
C ILE A 338 -3.79 44.59 28.94
N VAL A 339 -4.36 44.14 30.05
CA VAL A 339 -3.68 43.70 31.26
C VAL A 339 -4.11 42.27 31.55
N PHE A 340 -3.15 41.42 31.90
CA PHE A 340 -3.38 40.03 32.28
C PHE A 340 -3.35 39.89 33.80
N ASP A 341 -4.09 38.91 34.32
CA ASP A 341 -4.03 38.56 35.74
C ASP A 341 -2.65 37.99 36.11
N PRO A 342 -1.88 38.63 37.00
CA PRO A 342 -0.57 38.13 37.42
C PRO A 342 -0.62 36.75 38.10
N GLU A 343 -1.77 36.36 38.69
CA GLU A 343 -1.96 35.03 39.26
C GLU A 343 -2.09 33.95 38.16
N GLN A 344 -2.60 34.33 36.97
CA GLN A 344 -2.73 33.44 35.82
C GLN A 344 -1.46 33.41 34.96
N LEU A 345 -0.80 34.56 34.82
CA LEU A 345 0.41 34.73 34.01
C LEU A 345 1.46 35.54 34.77
N PRO A 346 2.43 34.90 35.45
CA PRO A 346 3.49 35.61 36.13
C PRO A 346 4.41 36.30 35.13
N VAL A 347 4.76 37.56 35.41
CA VAL A 347 5.74 38.34 34.64
C VAL A 347 7.15 37.89 34.99
N ASP A 348 7.55 36.72 34.47
CA ASP A 348 8.84 36.07 34.75
C ASP A 348 9.82 36.09 33.55
N GLY A 349 9.47 36.82 32.50
CA GLY A 349 10.25 36.93 31.25
C GLY A 349 10.19 35.69 30.35
N ARG A 350 9.37 34.68 30.67
CA ARG A 350 9.25 33.42 29.90
C ARG A 350 7.97 33.31 29.07
N THR A 351 7.14 34.34 29.13
CA THR A 351 5.82 34.39 28.47
C THR A 351 5.79 35.49 27.42
N PHE A 352 5.26 35.17 26.24
CA PHE A 352 4.99 36.08 25.14
C PHE A 352 3.49 36.13 24.88
N ILE A 353 3.01 37.30 24.44
CA ILE A 353 1.65 37.52 24.00
C ILE A 353 1.66 37.71 22.49
N SER A 354 0.98 36.78 21.80
CA SER A 354 0.74 36.84 20.37
C SER A 354 -0.71 37.29 20.11
N VAL A 355 -0.89 38.25 19.21
CA VAL A 355 -2.20 38.74 18.76
C VAL A 355 -2.32 38.48 17.27
N THR A 356 -3.35 37.73 16.89
CA THR A 356 -3.60 37.29 15.52
C THR A 356 -4.93 37.84 15.03
N ASP A 357 -4.99 38.26 13.77
CA ASP A 357 -6.26 38.66 13.14
C ASP A 357 -7.15 37.45 12.79
N MET A 358 -8.37 37.71 12.31
CA MET A 358 -9.32 36.66 11.93
C MET A 358 -8.90 35.88 10.67
N GLN A 359 -7.86 36.31 9.94
CA GLN A 359 -7.28 35.58 8.81
C GLN A 359 -6.08 34.71 9.23
N GLY A 360 -5.73 34.69 10.52
CA GLY A 360 -4.63 33.89 11.06
C GLY A 360 -3.25 34.55 10.93
N ARG A 361 -3.18 35.86 10.62
CA ARG A 361 -1.90 36.59 10.55
C ARG A 361 -1.53 37.14 11.93
N GLU A 362 -0.31 36.88 12.38
CA GLU A 362 0.23 37.47 13.61
C GLU A 362 0.50 38.97 13.39
N ILE A 363 -0.15 39.81 14.18
CA ILE A 363 -0.07 41.28 14.09
C ILE A 363 0.80 41.87 15.22
N LEU A 364 0.85 41.21 16.37
CA LEU A 364 1.66 41.60 17.52
C LEU A 364 2.25 40.37 18.18
N ASN A 365 3.54 40.43 18.54
CA ASN A 365 4.21 39.43 19.34
C ASN A 365 5.18 40.13 20.29
N THR A 366 4.87 40.13 21.58
CA THR A 366 5.60 40.91 22.58
C THR A 366 5.78 40.12 23.87
N PRO A 367 6.90 40.26 24.59
CA PRO A 367 7.02 39.70 25.93
C PRO A 367 5.89 40.21 26.83
N LEU A 368 5.40 39.35 27.74
CA LEU A 368 4.42 39.72 28.74
C LEU A 368 4.98 40.84 29.64
N ALA A 369 4.22 41.93 29.76
CA ALA A 369 4.48 43.05 30.66
C ALA A 369 3.18 43.42 31.40
N ASP A 370 3.29 44.27 32.41
CA ASP A 370 2.13 44.73 33.22
C ASP A 370 1.01 45.32 32.35
N ARG A 371 1.37 45.95 31.22
CA ARG A 371 0.43 46.46 30.23
C ARG A 371 0.96 46.15 28.83
N ILE A 372 0.12 45.49 28.02
CA ILE A 372 0.41 45.26 26.61
C ILE A 372 -0.27 46.34 25.79
N ASP A 373 0.52 47.15 25.09
CA ASP A 373 0.04 48.18 24.16
C ASP A 373 -0.53 47.52 22.89
N ILE A 374 -1.78 47.87 22.57
CA ILE A 374 -2.52 47.43 21.38
C ILE A 374 -3.04 48.63 20.56
N SER A 375 -2.55 49.85 20.83
CA SER A 375 -2.95 51.07 20.15
C SER A 375 -2.69 51.03 18.63
N SER A 376 -1.69 50.27 18.20
CA SER A 376 -1.34 50.04 16.79
C SER A 376 -2.33 49.14 16.04
N LEU A 377 -3.20 48.41 16.75
CA LEU A 377 -4.19 47.53 16.14
C LEU A 377 -5.37 48.37 15.60
N HIS A 378 -5.84 48.01 14.40
CA HIS A 378 -7.07 48.57 13.85
C HIS A 378 -8.31 48.08 14.62
N GLU A 379 -9.44 48.79 14.49
CA GLU A 379 -10.72 48.34 15.05
C GLU A 379 -11.10 46.98 14.47
N GLY A 380 -11.44 46.02 15.34
CA GLY A 380 -11.73 44.66 14.90
C GLY A 380 -11.66 43.60 16.00
N MET A 381 -11.83 42.36 15.58
CA MET A 381 -11.70 41.19 16.44
C MET A 381 -10.35 40.52 16.22
N TYR A 382 -9.72 40.11 17.32
CA TYR A 382 -8.43 39.44 17.33
C TYR A 382 -8.47 38.23 18.27
N VAL A 383 -7.58 37.28 18.01
CA VAL A 383 -7.29 36.17 18.93
C VAL A 383 -5.99 36.50 19.66
N VAL A 384 -6.04 36.52 20.98
CA VAL A 384 -4.88 36.71 21.85
C VAL A 384 -4.47 35.37 22.42
N VAL A 385 -3.21 34.99 22.26
CA VAL A 385 -2.62 33.75 22.75
C VAL A 385 -1.44 34.07 23.63
N ALA A 386 -1.43 33.57 24.86
CA ALA A 386 -0.25 33.57 25.71
C ALA A 386 0.59 32.33 25.39
N ILE A 387 1.89 32.51 25.16
CA ILE A 387 2.84 31.44 24.81
C ILE A 387 3.94 31.44 25.87
N ARG A 388 4.13 30.32 26.58
CA ARG A 388 5.16 30.17 27.60
C ARG A 388 6.09 29.02 27.22
N ASN A 389 7.40 29.27 27.18
CA ASN A 389 8.41 28.29 26.75
C ASN A 389 8.09 27.59 25.40
N GLY A 390 7.54 28.35 24.44
CA GLY A 390 7.19 27.83 23.10
C GLY A 390 5.88 27.03 23.02
N LEU A 391 5.17 26.85 24.13
CA LEU A 391 3.85 26.20 24.15
C LEU A 391 2.76 27.24 24.44
N PRO A 392 1.59 27.20 23.77
CA PRO A 392 0.46 28.01 24.18
C PRO A 392 0.14 27.74 25.66
N ALA A 393 -0.28 28.74 26.41
CA ALA A 393 -0.69 28.66 27.81
C ALA A 393 -2.20 28.92 27.97
N GLY A 394 -2.77 29.77 27.12
CA GLY A 394 -4.20 30.07 27.07
C GLY A 394 -4.51 30.99 25.88
N TYR A 395 -5.80 31.14 25.55
CA TYR A 395 -6.25 32.07 24.53
C TYR A 395 -7.56 32.73 24.91
N SER A 396 -7.83 33.90 24.34
CA SER A 396 -9.12 34.60 24.44
C SER A 396 -9.28 35.59 23.28
N ARG A 397 -10.50 36.07 23.08
CA ARG A 397 -10.84 36.98 21.97
C ARG A 397 -10.74 38.41 22.46
N LEU A 398 -10.04 39.27 21.72
CA LEU A 398 -9.99 40.71 21.96
C LEU A 398 -10.92 41.44 20.98
N ILE A 399 -11.76 42.33 21.50
CA ILE A 399 -12.50 43.31 20.71
C ILE A 399 -11.77 44.65 20.83
N LYS A 400 -11.09 45.08 19.76
CA LYS A 400 -10.42 46.38 19.69
C LYS A 400 -11.43 47.43 19.22
N LEU A 401 -11.66 48.43 20.05
CA LEU A 401 -12.42 49.62 19.75
C LEU A 401 -11.51 50.72 19.20
N LYS A 402 -12.13 51.73 18.58
CA LYS A 402 -11.46 52.91 18.05
C LYS A 402 -10.62 53.66 19.08
#